data_AF-A0A412VK80-F1
#
_entry.id   AF-A0A412VK80-F1
#
_cell.length_a   1.000
_cell.length_b   1.000
_cell.length_c   1.000
_cell.angle_alpha   90.00
_cell.angle_beta   90.00
_cell.angle_gamma   90.00
#
_symmetry.space_group_name_H-M   'P 1'
#
loop_
_entity.id
_entity.type
_entity.pdbx_description
1 polymer ?
#
loop_
_entity_poly.entity_id
_entity_poly.type
_entity_poly.pdbx_seq_one_letter_code
_entity_poly.pdbx_strand_id
1 'polypeptide(L)'
;MIYQAILKIKGKEIPLLYYSYRCHARHCDDPNLRRIIQLHIEACEKTGNREYLPVEGDLITLMFECSGDEQFFYDWLNEGVMYYGEIHFIYNESEVVDIFRFGDCFCVKIEESMSAVNSPMVMTVYLSPGIIKRNNLEAREKEWKVSEVSYIIETPTESNNDSVSHGLNKKSLSVIYVKPPFQLKKKFQKDPFYETEMRKQLQMQQDGINNMTIFEWLKNRENFKKHGRNPKSKKNQEDFRDGYRNAKIDEYLLLYEDMDIKTIEAMVDSELEGLAALHNPDQIAGGYADVVTQMGDKRINSSIGSQWGSIEKGRSLNIENELLKLIAGPPLITEEEQKKIKMNVNLVENLEIVK
;
A
#
# COMPACT_ATOMS: atom_id res chain seq x y z
N MET A 1 -25.55 -29.70 -20.67
CA MET A 1 -24.23 -29.15 -20.31
C MET A 1 -24.41 -28.38 -19.03
N ILE A 2 -23.80 -28.85 -17.94
CA ILE A 2 -23.83 -28.17 -16.65
C ILE A 2 -22.44 -27.55 -16.48
N TYR A 3 -22.38 -26.22 -16.50
CA TYR A 3 -21.20 -25.47 -16.08
C TYR A 3 -21.40 -25.11 -14.62
N GLN A 4 -20.44 -25.45 -13.78
CA GLN A 4 -20.42 -25.09 -12.37
C GLN A 4 -19.20 -24.21 -12.11
N ALA A 5 -19.36 -23.23 -11.24
CA ALA A 5 -18.24 -22.47 -10.71
C ALA A 5 -18.12 -22.72 -9.21
N ILE A 6 -16.90 -22.96 -8.73
CA ILE A 6 -16.61 -23.17 -7.29
C ILE A 6 -15.56 -22.16 -6.86
N LEU A 7 -15.89 -21.36 -5.85
CA LEU A 7 -14.93 -20.50 -5.16
C LEU A 7 -14.16 -21.36 -4.15
N LYS A 8 -12.83 -21.38 -4.27
CA LYS A 8 -11.93 -21.94 -3.26
C LYS A 8 -11.23 -20.79 -2.53
N ILE A 9 -11.46 -20.68 -1.23
CA ILE A 9 -10.89 -19.62 -0.40
C ILE A 9 -10.75 -20.08 1.05
N LYS A 10 -9.60 -19.81 1.69
CA LYS A 10 -9.33 -20.21 3.09
C LYS A 10 -9.63 -21.68 3.40
N GLY A 11 -9.42 -22.59 2.44
CA GLY A 11 -9.71 -24.01 2.57
C GLY A 11 -11.20 -24.38 2.51
N LYS A 12 -12.09 -23.42 2.22
CA LYS A 12 -13.51 -23.64 1.93
C LYS A 12 -13.71 -23.76 0.42
N GLU A 13 -14.64 -24.62 0.02
CA GLU A 13 -15.14 -24.74 -1.35
C GLU A 13 -16.62 -24.33 -1.38
N ILE A 14 -16.94 -23.26 -2.10
CA ILE A 14 -18.26 -22.63 -2.10
C ILE A 14 -18.81 -22.67 -3.53
N PRO A 15 -19.89 -23.45 -3.79
CA PRO A 15 -20.57 -23.44 -5.08
C PRO A 15 -21.16 -22.06 -5.39
N LEU A 16 -20.89 -21.54 -6.58
CA LEU A 16 -21.37 -20.23 -7.00
C LEU A 16 -22.66 -20.36 -7.82
N LEU A 17 -23.67 -19.60 -7.43
CA LEU A 17 -24.89 -19.39 -8.21
C LEU A 17 -24.67 -18.38 -9.34
N TYR A 18 -23.78 -17.41 -9.13
CA TYR A 18 -23.44 -16.39 -10.11
C TYR A 18 -21.98 -15.95 -9.99
N TYR A 19 -21.38 -15.70 -11.15
CA TYR A 19 -20.06 -15.10 -11.31
C TYR A 19 -20.14 -14.01 -12.38
N SER A 20 -19.57 -12.84 -12.09
CA SER A 20 -19.31 -11.81 -13.08
C SER A 20 -17.99 -11.12 -12.78
N TYR A 21 -17.26 -10.82 -13.84
CA TYR A 21 -16.05 -10.02 -13.78
C TYR A 21 -16.20 -8.80 -14.69
N ARG A 22 -15.85 -7.63 -14.16
CA ARG A 22 -15.92 -6.34 -14.87
C ARG A 22 -14.57 -5.64 -14.79
N CYS A 23 -14.13 -5.14 -15.94
CA CYS A 23 -12.99 -4.24 -16.10
C CYS A 23 -13.37 -3.14 -17.11
N HIS A 24 -12.57 -2.08 -17.17
CA HIS A 24 -12.74 -0.99 -18.15
C HIS A 24 -11.52 -0.96 -19.07
N ALA A 25 -11.70 -0.71 -20.36
CA ALA A 25 -10.57 -0.36 -21.21
C ALA A 25 -10.16 1.09 -20.93
N ARG A 26 -8.86 1.43 -21.03
CA ARG A 26 -8.45 2.84 -21.09
C ARG A 26 -9.20 3.53 -22.22
N HIS A 27 -9.62 4.78 -21.99
CA HIS A 27 -10.52 5.54 -22.87
C HIS A 27 -11.96 4.99 -22.92
N CYS A 28 -12.45 4.34 -21.86
CA CYS A 28 -13.83 3.87 -21.79
C CYS A 28 -14.88 4.97 -22.01
N ASP A 29 -14.53 6.23 -21.72
CA ASP A 29 -15.37 7.41 -21.95
C ASP A 29 -15.29 7.97 -23.39
N ASP A 30 -14.43 7.43 -24.26
CA ASP A 30 -14.32 7.88 -25.64
C ASP A 30 -15.53 7.37 -26.46
N PRO A 31 -16.31 8.27 -27.10
CA PRO A 31 -17.50 7.88 -27.87
C PRO A 31 -17.18 6.95 -29.05
N ASN A 32 -15.91 6.87 -29.47
CA ASN A 32 -15.43 6.00 -30.54
C ASN A 32 -14.74 4.72 -30.04
N LEU A 33 -14.85 4.35 -28.76
CA LEU A 33 -14.21 3.17 -28.17
C LEU A 33 -14.37 1.90 -29.02
N ARG A 34 -15.58 1.65 -29.56
CA ARG A 34 -15.83 0.50 -30.45
C ARG A 34 -14.92 0.49 -31.68
N ARG A 35 -14.69 1.66 -32.28
CA ARG A 35 -13.84 1.79 -33.46
C ARG A 35 -12.37 1.58 -33.10
N ILE A 36 -11.94 2.06 -31.94
CA ILE A 36 -10.58 1.88 -31.42
C ILE A 36 -10.30 0.39 -31.19
N ILE A 37 -11.20 -0.32 -30.49
CA ILE A 37 -11.09 -1.77 -30.26
C ILE A 37 -11.02 -2.53 -31.60
N GLN A 38 -11.89 -2.19 -32.55
CA GLN A 38 -11.89 -2.83 -33.86
C GLN A 38 -10.55 -2.64 -34.60
N LEU A 39 -10.03 -1.42 -34.65
CA LEU A 39 -8.77 -1.12 -35.31
C LEU A 39 -7.58 -1.82 -34.63
N HIS A 40 -7.60 -1.94 -33.30
CA HIS A 40 -6.60 -2.68 -32.55
C HIS A 40 -6.60 -4.16 -32.91
N ILE A 41 -7.78 -4.81 -32.95
CA ILE A 41 -7.92 -6.22 -33.35
C ILE A 41 -7.40 -6.43 -34.78
N GLU A 42 -7.82 -5.59 -35.74
CA GLU A 42 -7.38 -5.68 -37.14
C GLU A 42 -5.86 -5.51 -37.28
N ALA A 43 -5.24 -4.65 -36.46
CA ALA A 43 -3.79 -4.45 -36.45
C ALA A 43 -3.05 -5.67 -35.85
N CYS A 44 -3.54 -6.21 -34.74
CA CYS A 44 -3.01 -7.43 -34.12
C CYS A 44 -3.06 -8.62 -35.08
N GLU A 45 -4.17 -8.83 -35.77
CA GLU A 45 -4.33 -9.90 -36.75
C GLU A 45 -3.36 -9.77 -37.94
N LYS A 46 -3.14 -8.54 -38.44
CA LYS A 46 -2.21 -8.28 -39.55
C LYS A 46 -0.74 -8.43 -39.18
N THR A 47 -0.37 -8.04 -37.96
CA THR A 47 1.02 -8.01 -37.50
C THR A 47 1.44 -9.29 -36.79
N GLY A 48 0.49 -10.12 -36.37
CA GLY A 48 0.72 -11.25 -35.47
C GLY A 48 1.05 -10.85 -34.03
N ASN A 49 1.07 -9.54 -33.72
CA ASN A 49 1.33 -9.03 -32.38
C ASN A 49 0.05 -9.14 -31.54
N ARG A 50 0.12 -9.82 -30.39
CA ARG A 50 -1.00 -9.98 -29.44
C ARG A 50 -0.86 -9.05 -28.24
N GLU A 51 -0.64 -7.77 -28.50
CA GLU A 51 -0.69 -6.75 -27.45
C GLU A 51 -2.13 -6.61 -26.94
N TYR A 52 -2.30 -6.68 -25.63
CA TYR A 52 -3.59 -6.44 -24.98
C TYR A 52 -3.81 -4.94 -24.79
N LEU A 53 -5.05 -4.48 -24.99
CA LEU A 53 -5.41 -3.11 -24.60
C LEU A 53 -5.23 -2.94 -23.09
N PRO A 54 -4.69 -1.81 -22.64
CA PRO A 54 -4.60 -1.53 -21.22
C PRO A 54 -6.01 -1.45 -20.61
N VAL A 55 -6.24 -2.23 -19.55
CA VAL A 55 -7.49 -2.28 -18.80
C VAL A 55 -7.29 -1.71 -17.40
N GLU A 56 -8.29 -0.97 -16.92
CA GLU A 56 -8.34 -0.32 -15.63
C GLU A 56 -9.57 -0.78 -14.84
N GLY A 57 -9.39 -0.90 -13.54
CA GLY A 57 -10.43 -1.35 -12.63
C GLY A 57 -10.72 -2.85 -12.77
N ASP A 58 -10.98 -3.47 -11.62
CA ASP A 58 -11.27 -4.88 -11.50
C ASP A 58 -12.33 -5.09 -10.42
N LEU A 59 -13.45 -5.70 -10.80
CA LEU A 59 -14.53 -6.03 -9.90
C LEU A 59 -15.08 -7.42 -10.22
N ILE A 60 -14.91 -8.33 -9.27
CA ILE A 60 -15.51 -9.65 -9.27
C ILE A 60 -16.80 -9.57 -8.44
N THR A 61 -17.87 -10.18 -8.92
CA THR A 61 -19.14 -10.30 -8.21
C THR A 61 -19.50 -11.77 -8.14
N LEU A 62 -19.64 -12.29 -6.92
CA LEU A 62 -19.95 -13.70 -6.65
C LEU A 62 -21.25 -13.78 -5.87
N MET A 63 -22.09 -14.76 -6.18
CA MET A 63 -23.32 -15.04 -5.44
C MET A 63 -23.37 -16.51 -5.05
N PHE A 64 -23.71 -16.82 -3.81
CA PHE A 64 -23.81 -18.20 -3.30
C PHE A 64 -24.85 -18.32 -2.18
N GLU A 65 -25.31 -19.55 -1.94
CA GLU A 65 -26.25 -19.85 -0.85
C GLU A 65 -25.53 -19.80 0.50
N CYS A 66 -26.14 -19.15 1.49
CA CYS A 66 -25.58 -19.06 2.83
C CYS A 66 -25.75 -20.39 3.58
N SER A 67 -24.67 -20.83 4.21
CA SER A 67 -24.61 -22.02 5.05
C SER A 67 -24.67 -21.70 6.55
N GLY A 68 -24.54 -20.42 6.92
CA GLY A 68 -24.39 -19.95 8.30
C GLY A 68 -22.94 -19.83 8.75
N ASP A 69 -21.97 -20.11 7.88
CA ASP A 69 -20.51 -20.03 8.14
C ASP A 69 -19.84 -18.98 7.22
N GLU A 70 -20.48 -17.81 7.13
CA GLU A 70 -20.03 -16.68 6.30
C GLU A 70 -19.32 -15.58 7.10
N GLN A 71 -19.04 -15.78 8.40
CA GLN A 71 -18.36 -14.80 9.27
C GLN A 71 -17.08 -14.24 8.63
N PHE A 72 -16.31 -15.11 7.97
CA PHE A 72 -15.11 -14.75 7.22
C PHE A 72 -15.32 -13.59 6.24
N PHE A 73 -16.44 -13.56 5.51
CA PHE A 73 -16.68 -12.50 4.51
C PHE A 73 -16.92 -11.15 5.18
N TYR A 74 -17.63 -11.13 6.31
CA TYR A 74 -17.82 -9.90 7.09
C TYR A 74 -16.51 -9.41 7.68
N ASP A 75 -15.69 -10.30 8.22
CA ASP A 75 -14.37 -9.94 8.74
C ASP A 75 -13.49 -9.38 7.62
N TRP A 76 -13.50 -10.01 6.44
CA TRP A 76 -12.81 -9.52 5.27
C TRP A 76 -13.24 -8.10 4.87
N LEU A 77 -14.54 -7.82 4.84
CA LEU A 77 -15.07 -6.49 4.54
C LEU A 77 -14.67 -5.45 5.60
N ASN A 78 -14.76 -5.81 6.88
CA ASN A 78 -14.61 -4.87 7.99
C ASN A 78 -13.16 -4.59 8.36
N GLU A 79 -12.29 -5.61 8.28
CA GLU A 79 -10.88 -5.46 8.64
C GLU A 79 -10.06 -4.84 7.50
N GLY A 80 -10.57 -4.87 6.26
CA GLY A 80 -9.85 -4.40 5.09
C GLY A 80 -8.59 -5.21 4.81
N VAL A 81 -8.57 -6.48 5.23
CA VAL A 81 -7.47 -7.41 4.94
C VAL A 81 -7.59 -7.86 3.48
N MET A 82 -6.46 -8.16 2.85
CA MET A 82 -6.44 -8.72 1.50
C MET A 82 -6.31 -10.24 1.55
N TYR A 83 -7.01 -10.96 0.68
CA TYR A 83 -6.90 -12.42 0.59
C TYR A 83 -6.75 -12.92 -0.84
N TYR A 84 -6.16 -14.11 -0.94
CA TYR A 84 -6.16 -14.95 -2.12
C TYR A 84 -7.41 -15.82 -2.25
N GLY A 85 -7.79 -16.11 -3.48
CA GLY A 85 -8.78 -17.14 -3.79
C GLY A 85 -8.76 -17.57 -5.26
N GLU A 86 -9.47 -18.66 -5.52
CA GLU A 86 -9.57 -19.27 -6.84
C GLU A 86 -11.03 -19.52 -7.21
N ILE A 87 -11.36 -19.37 -8.49
CA ILE A 87 -12.66 -19.74 -9.04
C ILE A 87 -12.41 -20.80 -10.09
N HIS A 88 -12.86 -22.01 -9.78
CA HIS A 88 -12.72 -23.19 -10.63
C HIS A 88 -13.96 -23.30 -11.51
N PHE A 89 -13.77 -23.24 -12.82
CA PHE A 89 -14.83 -23.49 -13.80
C PHE A 89 -14.81 -24.96 -14.18
N ILE A 90 -15.89 -25.67 -13.85
CA ILE A 90 -16.02 -27.11 -14.02
C ILE A 90 -17.06 -27.40 -15.10
N TYR A 91 -16.67 -28.21 -16.07
CA TYR A 91 -17.52 -28.71 -17.13
C TYR A 91 -17.89 -30.18 -16.88
N ASN A 92 -19.17 -30.51 -17.03
CA ASN A 92 -19.70 -31.87 -16.85
C ASN A 92 -19.23 -32.54 -15.54
N GLU A 93 -19.26 -31.77 -14.44
CA GLU A 93 -19.02 -32.23 -13.06
C GLU A 93 -17.60 -32.79 -12.76
N SER A 94 -16.72 -32.90 -13.76
CA SER A 94 -15.47 -33.63 -13.63
C SER A 94 -14.24 -32.88 -14.14
N GLU A 95 -14.41 -32.03 -15.14
CA GLU A 95 -13.30 -31.41 -15.87
C GLU A 95 -13.16 -29.93 -15.48
N VAL A 96 -12.05 -29.57 -14.83
CA VAL A 96 -11.70 -28.15 -14.59
C VAL A 96 -11.20 -27.57 -15.91
N VAL A 97 -12.01 -26.72 -16.53
CA VAL A 97 -11.70 -26.11 -17.84
C VAL A 97 -10.92 -24.81 -17.72
N ASP A 98 -11.06 -24.10 -16.60
CA ASP A 98 -10.31 -22.88 -16.32
C ASP A 98 -10.26 -22.62 -14.80
N ILE A 99 -9.19 -21.95 -14.35
CA ILE A 99 -9.04 -21.48 -12.97
C ILE A 99 -8.74 -19.99 -13.05
N PHE A 100 -9.67 -19.19 -12.51
CA PHE A 100 -9.46 -17.76 -12.33
C PHE A 100 -8.96 -17.53 -10.91
N ARG A 101 -7.71 -17.09 -10.77
CA ARG A 101 -7.08 -16.82 -9.49
C ARG A 101 -7.01 -15.31 -9.25
N PHE A 102 -7.23 -14.91 -8.01
CA PHE A 102 -7.14 -13.53 -7.59
C PHE A 102 -6.31 -13.39 -6.32
N GLY A 103 -5.46 -12.36 -6.25
CA GLY A 103 -4.63 -12.02 -5.10
C GLY A 103 -4.74 -10.54 -4.76
N ASP A 104 -4.18 -10.16 -3.60
CA ASP A 104 -4.27 -8.80 -3.05
C ASP A 104 -5.70 -8.25 -3.13
N CYS A 105 -6.67 -9.10 -2.77
CA CYS A 105 -8.06 -8.84 -3.06
C CYS A 105 -8.79 -8.30 -1.84
N PHE A 106 -9.45 -7.15 -1.99
CA PHE A 106 -10.34 -6.59 -0.98
C PHE A 106 -11.77 -7.08 -1.19
N CYS A 107 -12.47 -7.40 -0.09
CA CYS A 107 -13.93 -7.39 -0.09
C CYS A 107 -14.41 -5.94 0.03
N VAL A 108 -15.14 -5.45 -0.97
CA VAL A 108 -15.54 -4.03 -1.04
C VAL A 108 -17.02 -3.81 -0.76
N LYS A 109 -17.83 -4.87 -0.84
CA LYS A 109 -19.27 -4.81 -0.53
C LYS A 109 -19.82 -6.23 -0.34
N ILE A 110 -20.80 -6.33 0.55
CA ILE A 110 -21.63 -7.52 0.75
C ILE A 110 -23.09 -7.10 0.64
N GLU A 111 -23.90 -7.92 -0.02
CA GLU A 111 -25.36 -7.84 0.00
C GLU A 111 -25.93 -9.19 0.43
N GLU A 112 -26.93 -9.17 1.29
CA GLU A 112 -27.72 -10.35 1.63
C GLU A 112 -29.13 -10.21 1.07
N SER A 113 -29.63 -11.30 0.52
CA SER A 113 -30.98 -11.38 -0.01
C SER A 113 -31.66 -12.62 0.54
N MET A 114 -32.90 -12.43 0.98
CA MET A 114 -33.79 -13.50 1.37
C MET A 114 -35.08 -13.35 0.57
N SER A 115 -35.48 -14.41 -0.13
CA SER A 115 -36.79 -14.47 -0.79
C SER A 115 -37.83 -15.01 0.19
N ALA A 116 -39.08 -14.57 0.05
CA ALA A 116 -40.19 -15.28 0.70
C ALA A 116 -40.34 -16.68 0.06
N VAL A 117 -40.75 -17.67 0.87
CA VAL A 117 -40.85 -19.13 0.54
C VAL A 117 -39.47 -19.85 0.63
N ASN A 118 -39.47 -21.19 0.61
CA ASN A 118 -38.37 -22.17 0.85
C ASN A 118 -37.03 -21.99 0.09
N SER A 119 -36.70 -20.81 -0.43
CA SER A 119 -35.39 -20.51 -1.00
C SER A 119 -34.37 -20.20 0.10
N PRO A 120 -33.14 -20.73 0.02
CA PRO A 120 -32.10 -20.41 0.97
C PRO A 120 -31.73 -18.92 0.90
N MET A 121 -31.21 -18.39 2.00
CA MET A 121 -30.63 -17.06 2.03
C MET A 121 -29.41 -17.03 1.09
N VAL A 122 -29.22 -15.93 0.38
CA VAL A 122 -28.15 -15.78 -0.60
C VAL A 122 -27.29 -14.57 -0.24
N MET A 123 -25.98 -14.74 -0.33
CA MET A 123 -25.01 -13.67 -0.18
C MET A 123 -24.40 -13.33 -1.54
N THR A 124 -24.31 -12.04 -1.83
CA THR A 124 -23.55 -11.50 -2.96
C THR A 124 -22.35 -10.72 -2.44
N VAL A 125 -21.16 -11.14 -2.85
CA VAL A 125 -19.90 -10.49 -2.47
C VAL A 125 -19.27 -9.80 -3.67
N TYR A 126 -18.77 -8.59 -3.44
CA TYR A 126 -18.05 -7.79 -4.42
C TYR A 126 -16.59 -7.70 -4.02
N LEU A 127 -15.71 -8.17 -4.90
CA LEU A 127 -14.29 -8.28 -4.64
C LEU A 127 -13.49 -7.42 -5.62
N SER A 128 -12.53 -6.65 -5.12
CA SER A 128 -11.60 -5.89 -5.96
C SER A 128 -10.19 -6.48 -5.86
N PRO A 129 -9.76 -7.29 -6.83
CA PRO A 129 -8.44 -7.90 -6.82
C PRO A 129 -7.34 -6.89 -7.17
N GLY A 130 -6.19 -7.02 -6.52
CA GLY A 130 -4.95 -6.35 -6.90
C GLY A 130 -4.16 -7.13 -7.95
N ILE A 131 -4.32 -8.45 -7.98
CA ILE A 131 -3.67 -9.35 -8.95
C ILE A 131 -4.73 -10.32 -9.49
N ILE A 132 -4.72 -10.56 -10.81
CA ILE A 132 -5.52 -11.61 -11.42
C ILE A 132 -4.67 -12.51 -12.32
N LYS A 133 -5.02 -13.80 -12.37
CA LYS A 133 -4.38 -14.78 -13.26
C LYS A 133 -5.42 -15.77 -13.77
N ARG A 134 -5.39 -16.08 -15.07
CA ARG A 134 -6.17 -17.18 -15.67
C ARG A 134 -5.21 -18.20 -16.26
N ASN A 135 -5.70 -19.42 -16.49
CA ASN A 135 -4.88 -20.47 -17.07
C ASN A 135 -4.30 -20.03 -18.42
N ASN A 136 -3.02 -20.33 -18.64
CA ASN A 136 -2.28 -20.02 -19.86
C ASN A 136 -2.14 -18.51 -20.18
N LEU A 137 -2.45 -17.62 -19.24
CA LEU A 137 -2.21 -16.18 -19.34
C LEU A 137 -1.22 -15.72 -18.27
N GLU A 138 -0.42 -14.71 -18.59
CA GLU A 138 0.45 -14.07 -17.59
C GLU A 138 -0.40 -13.39 -16.50
N ALA A 139 0.14 -13.35 -15.28
CA ALA A 139 -0.50 -12.64 -14.18
C ALA A 139 -0.54 -11.14 -14.51
N ARG A 140 -1.67 -10.49 -14.19
CA ARG A 140 -1.85 -9.05 -14.36
C ARG A 140 -2.02 -8.39 -13.01
N GLU A 141 -1.16 -7.41 -12.75
CA GLU A 141 -1.29 -6.50 -11.61
C GLU A 141 -2.22 -5.34 -11.96
N LYS A 142 -3.02 -4.92 -10.98
CA LYS A 142 -3.86 -3.74 -11.08
C LYS A 142 -2.99 -2.49 -10.95
N GLU A 143 -3.05 -1.62 -11.95
CA GLU A 143 -2.38 -0.34 -11.89
C GLU A 143 -3.12 0.61 -10.95
N TRP A 144 -2.50 0.94 -9.82
CA TRP A 144 -3.03 1.91 -8.86
C TRP A 144 -2.59 3.32 -9.26
N LYS A 145 -3.51 4.12 -9.79
CA LYS A 145 -3.25 5.54 -10.00
C LYS A 145 -3.23 6.26 -8.65
N VAL A 146 -2.04 6.63 -8.19
CA VAL A 146 -1.89 7.60 -7.09
C VAL A 146 -2.21 8.96 -7.67
N SER A 147 -3.33 9.56 -7.26
CA SER A 147 -3.66 10.92 -7.65
C SER A 147 -2.58 11.88 -7.12
N GLU A 148 -1.76 12.43 -8.01
CA GLU A 148 -1.01 13.63 -7.69
C GLU A 148 -2.01 14.80 -7.61
N VAL A 149 -2.45 15.14 -6.40
CA VAL A 149 -3.34 16.29 -6.16
C VAL A 149 -2.54 17.60 -6.21
N SER A 150 -1.59 17.71 -7.13
CA SER A 150 -0.79 18.93 -7.34
C SER A 150 -1.51 19.96 -8.23
N TYR A 151 -2.64 19.61 -8.86
CA TYR A 151 -3.33 20.49 -9.81
C TYR A 151 -4.86 20.43 -9.72
N ILE A 152 -5.46 20.79 -8.57
CA ILE A 152 -6.82 21.36 -8.55
C ILE A 152 -6.90 22.42 -7.42
N ILE A 153 -6.17 23.51 -7.59
CA ILE A 153 -6.63 24.84 -7.16
C ILE A 153 -6.37 25.76 -8.34
N GLU A 154 -7.12 25.57 -9.43
CA GLU A 154 -7.36 26.70 -10.32
C GLU A 154 -8.27 27.66 -9.54
N THR A 155 -7.65 28.70 -8.98
CA THR A 155 -8.38 29.86 -8.49
C THR A 155 -9.23 30.42 -9.64
N PRO A 156 -10.55 30.60 -9.46
CA PRO A 156 -11.34 31.33 -10.43
C PRO A 156 -10.75 32.73 -10.58
N THR A 157 -10.38 33.09 -11.80
CA THR A 157 -10.12 34.48 -12.15
C THR A 157 -11.44 35.24 -12.07
N GLU A 158 -11.70 35.89 -10.94
CA GLU A 158 -12.69 36.97 -10.85
C GLU A 158 -12.01 38.33 -10.98
N SER A 159 -12.36 38.99 -12.07
CA SER A 159 -12.16 40.42 -12.29
C SER A 159 -12.98 41.24 -11.29
N ASN A 160 -12.29 42.12 -10.56
CA ASN A 160 -12.73 43.42 -10.00
C ASN A 160 -14.17 43.52 -9.44
N ASN A 161 -14.30 43.58 -8.10
CA ASN A 161 -14.49 44.85 -7.38
C ASN A 161 -14.67 44.63 -5.87
N ASP A 162 -13.97 45.46 -5.10
CA ASP A 162 -14.23 45.92 -3.74
C ASP A 162 -14.52 44.93 -2.58
N SER A 163 -13.54 44.95 -1.68
CA SER A 163 -13.67 45.05 -0.22
C SER A 163 -13.58 43.78 0.63
N VAL A 164 -12.65 43.91 1.59
CA VAL A 164 -12.49 43.20 2.87
C VAL A 164 -11.66 41.90 2.86
N SER A 165 -10.52 42.06 3.54
CA SER A 165 -9.49 41.10 3.92
C SER A 165 -9.98 39.86 4.67
N HIS A 166 -9.48 38.69 4.27
CA HIS A 166 -8.74 37.79 5.16
C HIS A 166 -7.93 36.76 4.35
N GLY A 167 -6.71 37.15 3.98
CA GLY A 167 -5.72 36.22 3.42
C GLY A 167 -5.17 35.31 4.51
N LEU A 168 -5.55 34.03 4.50
CA LEU A 168 -4.80 32.98 5.19
C LEU A 168 -3.52 32.72 4.38
N ASN A 169 -2.47 33.48 4.68
CA ASN A 169 -1.10 33.14 4.28
C ASN A 169 -0.79 31.74 4.84
N LYS A 170 -0.73 30.72 3.99
CA LYS A 170 -0.35 29.36 4.40
C LYS A 170 1.14 29.36 4.72
N LYS A 171 1.48 29.69 5.97
CA LYS A 171 2.84 29.77 6.51
C LYS A 171 3.50 28.39 6.33
N SER A 172 4.50 28.31 5.47
CA SER A 172 5.26 27.07 5.20
C SER A 172 6.59 27.10 5.95
N LEU A 173 6.99 25.98 6.55
CA LEU A 173 8.25 25.86 7.29
C LEU A 173 9.42 25.77 6.29
N SER A 174 10.51 26.50 6.54
CA SER A 174 11.75 26.37 5.77
C SER A 174 12.35 24.96 5.91
N VAL A 175 13.01 24.47 4.86
CA VAL A 175 13.62 23.14 4.83
C VAL A 175 14.70 23.01 5.92
N ILE A 176 14.59 21.96 6.74
CA ILE A 176 15.57 21.55 7.74
C ILE A 176 16.44 20.44 7.15
N TYR A 177 17.65 20.80 6.73
CA TYR A 177 18.64 19.83 6.28
C TYR A 177 19.27 19.12 7.47
N VAL A 178 19.21 17.78 7.50
CA VAL A 178 19.74 17.01 8.62
C VAL A 178 21.26 17.03 8.65
N LYS A 179 21.80 17.33 9.84
CA LYS A 179 23.23 17.42 10.10
C LYS A 179 23.63 16.50 11.25
N PRO A 180 24.78 15.79 11.17
CA PRO A 180 25.49 15.49 9.92
C PRO A 180 24.58 14.69 8.97
N PRO A 181 24.83 14.69 7.65
CA PRO A 181 24.02 13.91 6.72
C PRO A 181 24.15 12.40 6.96
N PHE A 182 23.16 11.62 6.54
CA PHE A 182 23.26 10.15 6.64
C PHE A 182 24.37 9.62 5.74
N GLN A 183 24.97 8.49 6.14
CA GLN A 183 26.14 7.91 5.50
C GLN A 183 25.92 6.43 5.15
N LEU A 184 26.19 6.07 3.90
CA LEU A 184 26.25 4.67 3.48
C LEU A 184 27.61 4.07 3.88
N LYS A 185 27.60 3.06 4.76
CA LYS A 185 28.82 2.41 5.26
C LYS A 185 29.55 1.66 4.15
N LYS A 186 30.90 1.68 4.15
CA LYS A 186 31.77 1.03 3.14
C LYS A 186 31.39 -0.41 2.77
N LYS A 187 30.98 -1.20 3.77
CA LYS A 187 30.59 -2.60 3.55
C LYS A 187 29.38 -2.80 2.62
N PHE A 188 28.55 -1.77 2.46
CA PHE A 188 27.37 -1.80 1.60
C PHE A 188 27.60 -1.19 0.21
N GLN A 189 28.73 -0.50 0.00
CA GLN A 189 28.96 0.26 -1.24
C GLN A 189 29.33 -0.61 -2.45
N LYS A 190 29.66 -1.89 -2.24
CA LYS A 190 30.02 -2.80 -3.33
C LYS A 190 28.81 -3.22 -4.18
N ASP A 191 27.61 -3.13 -3.61
CA ASP A 191 26.38 -3.58 -4.24
C ASP A 191 25.39 -2.38 -4.31
N PRO A 192 25.07 -1.89 -5.52
CA PRO A 192 24.16 -0.76 -5.73
C PRO A 192 22.78 -0.92 -5.11
N PHE A 193 22.35 -2.16 -4.85
CA PHE A 193 21.10 -2.45 -4.13
C PHE A 193 21.02 -1.69 -2.81
N TYR A 194 22.11 -1.66 -2.03
CA TYR A 194 22.09 -1.06 -0.69
C TYR A 194 22.02 0.46 -0.71
N GLU A 195 22.58 1.11 -1.73
CA GLU A 195 22.40 2.56 -1.87
C GLU A 195 20.94 2.88 -2.20
N THR A 196 20.36 2.14 -3.15
CA THR A 196 18.96 2.29 -3.56
C THR A 196 18.02 2.06 -2.38
N GLU A 197 18.24 0.99 -1.62
CA GLU A 197 17.44 0.64 -0.45
C GLU A 197 17.63 1.65 0.69
N MET A 198 18.85 2.17 0.89
CA MET A 198 19.08 3.23 1.88
C MET A 198 18.37 4.53 1.50
N ARG A 199 18.39 4.93 0.22
CA ARG A 199 17.63 6.10 -0.26
C ARG A 199 16.14 5.90 -0.08
N LYS A 200 15.61 4.72 -0.42
CA LYS A 200 14.20 4.36 -0.21
C LYS A 200 13.81 4.51 1.26
N GLN A 201 14.54 3.87 2.17
CA GLN A 201 14.21 3.94 3.60
C GLN A 201 14.39 5.35 4.18
N LEU A 202 15.36 6.14 3.72
CA LEU A 202 15.49 7.55 4.13
C LEU A 202 14.34 8.41 3.61
N GLN A 203 13.86 8.17 2.38
CA GLN A 203 12.71 8.87 1.84
C GLN A 203 11.46 8.61 2.69
N MET A 204 11.25 7.36 3.09
CA MET A 204 10.13 7.03 3.97
C MET A 204 10.20 7.70 5.35
N GLN A 205 11.40 7.77 5.94
CA GLN A 205 11.62 8.48 7.18
C GLN A 205 11.32 9.98 7.00
N GLN A 206 11.73 10.55 5.87
CA GLN A 206 11.47 11.95 5.52
C GLN A 206 9.97 12.22 5.36
N ASP A 207 9.28 11.39 4.58
CA ASP A 207 7.85 11.52 4.32
C ASP A 207 7.03 11.34 5.59
N GLY A 208 7.40 10.35 6.42
CA GLY A 208 6.79 10.15 7.73
C GLY A 208 6.95 11.36 8.64
N ILE A 209 8.14 11.98 8.68
CA ILE A 209 8.36 13.22 9.44
C ILE A 209 7.53 14.36 8.84
N ASN A 210 7.59 14.57 7.53
CA ASN A 210 6.93 15.68 6.83
C ASN A 210 5.39 15.57 6.83
N ASN A 211 4.85 14.38 7.04
CA ASN A 211 3.42 14.16 7.26
C ASN A 211 2.95 14.53 8.66
N MET A 212 3.85 14.75 9.62
CA MET A 212 3.49 15.26 10.95
C MET A 212 3.51 16.79 10.99
N THR A 213 2.65 17.35 11.82
CA THR A 213 2.72 18.75 12.21
C THR A 213 3.90 18.99 13.16
N ILE A 214 4.34 20.24 13.28
CA ILE A 214 5.37 20.64 14.24
C ILE A 214 4.98 20.18 15.66
N PHE A 215 3.72 20.39 16.04
CA PHE A 215 3.21 20.03 17.35
C PHE A 215 3.25 18.51 17.61
N GLU A 216 2.78 17.70 16.66
CA GLU A 216 2.80 16.23 16.77
C GLU A 216 4.24 15.71 16.90
N TRP A 217 5.13 16.19 16.04
CA TRP A 217 6.52 15.74 16.04
C TRP A 217 7.24 16.08 17.35
N LEU A 218 7.05 17.30 17.87
CA LEU A 218 7.63 17.72 19.16
C LEU A 218 7.08 16.87 20.32
N LYS A 219 5.77 16.61 20.35
CA LYS A 219 5.18 15.73 21.37
C LYS A 219 5.71 14.31 21.32
N ASN A 220 5.88 13.75 20.12
CA ASN A 220 6.45 12.41 19.95
C ASN A 220 7.90 12.38 20.44
N ARG A 221 8.70 13.40 20.11
CA ARG A 221 10.08 13.54 20.60
C ARG A 221 10.14 13.67 22.12
N GLU A 222 9.32 14.51 22.72
CA GLU A 222 9.23 14.64 24.18
C GLU A 222 8.88 13.29 24.84
N ASN A 223 7.86 12.60 24.32
CA ASN A 223 7.45 11.30 24.82
C ASN A 223 8.57 10.26 24.73
N PHE A 224 9.28 10.22 23.60
CA PHE A 224 10.44 9.33 23.41
C PHE A 224 11.57 9.66 24.38
N LYS A 225 11.88 10.93 24.63
CA LYS A 225 12.91 11.32 25.61
C LYS A 225 12.55 10.87 27.02
N LYS A 226 11.26 10.92 27.37
CA LYS A 226 10.78 10.57 28.72
C LYS A 226 10.67 9.07 28.96
N HIS A 227 10.21 8.31 27.97
CA HIS A 227 9.86 6.89 28.15
C HIS A 227 10.69 5.93 27.30
N GLY A 228 11.50 6.43 26.38
CA GLY A 228 12.21 5.62 25.40
C GLY A 228 11.26 4.98 24.37
N ARG A 229 11.67 3.82 23.85
CA ARG A 229 10.87 3.04 22.90
C ARG A 229 9.67 2.41 23.61
N ASN A 230 8.50 2.51 23.00
CA ASN A 230 7.30 1.89 23.54
C ASN A 230 7.41 0.35 23.44
N PRO A 231 7.21 -0.42 24.53
CA PRO A 231 7.27 -1.89 24.50
C PRO A 231 6.27 -2.54 23.53
N LYS A 232 5.12 -1.91 23.27
CA LYS A 232 4.09 -2.44 22.36
C LYS A 232 4.51 -2.45 20.90
N SER A 233 5.49 -1.62 20.51
CA SER A 233 5.97 -1.54 19.13
C SER A 233 6.49 -2.87 18.60
N LYS A 234 7.06 -3.72 19.48
CA LYS A 234 7.49 -5.07 19.09
C LYS A 234 6.33 -5.92 18.57
N LYS A 235 5.19 -5.90 19.26
CA LYS A 235 4.02 -6.67 18.86
C LYS A 235 3.45 -6.16 17.53
N ASN A 236 3.38 -4.84 17.34
CA ASN A 236 2.93 -4.26 16.08
C ASN A 236 3.84 -4.63 14.89
N GLN A 237 5.16 -4.71 15.12
CA GLN A 237 6.10 -5.18 14.10
C GLN A 237 5.96 -6.68 13.79
N GLU A 238 5.69 -7.51 14.80
CA GLU A 238 5.39 -8.94 14.63
C GLU A 238 4.10 -9.13 13.82
N ASP A 239 3.01 -8.45 14.19
CA ASP A 239 1.71 -8.55 13.52
C ASP A 239 1.80 -8.07 12.05
N PHE A 240 2.51 -6.97 11.80
CA PHE A 240 2.75 -6.49 10.44
C PHE A 240 3.55 -7.51 9.61
N ARG A 241 4.57 -8.12 10.22
CA ARG A 241 5.41 -9.13 9.55
C ARG A 241 4.62 -10.39 9.22
N ASP A 242 3.74 -10.83 10.12
CA ASP A 242 2.88 -11.99 9.89
C ASP A 242 1.87 -11.72 8.76
N GLY A 243 1.28 -10.51 8.75
CA GLY A 243 0.42 -10.07 7.64
C GLY A 243 1.16 -10.05 6.29
N TYR A 244 2.37 -9.49 6.27
CA TYR A 244 3.22 -9.47 5.08
C TYR A 244 3.61 -10.88 4.61
N ARG A 245 3.95 -11.78 5.53
CA ARG A 245 4.27 -13.18 5.24
C ARG A 245 3.10 -13.86 4.52
N ASN A 246 1.89 -13.70 5.05
CA ASN A 246 0.70 -14.33 4.48
C ASN A 246 0.39 -13.77 3.08
N ALA A 247 0.49 -12.45 2.88
CA ALA A 247 0.33 -11.83 1.57
C ALA A 247 1.37 -12.34 0.55
N LYS A 248 2.63 -12.54 0.98
CA LYS A 248 3.67 -13.10 0.11
C LYS A 248 3.46 -14.56 -0.25
N ILE A 249 2.94 -15.37 0.67
CA ILE A 249 2.55 -16.76 0.37
C ILE A 249 1.43 -16.79 -0.67
N ASP A 250 0.42 -15.94 -0.47
CA ASP A 250 -0.70 -15.77 -1.40
C ASP A 250 -0.23 -15.36 -2.81
N GLU A 251 0.73 -14.41 -2.90
CA GLU A 251 1.39 -14.02 -4.15
C GLU A 251 2.18 -15.18 -4.80
N TYR A 252 2.93 -15.95 -4.01
CA TYR A 252 3.76 -17.02 -4.56
C TYR A 252 2.92 -18.22 -5.02
N LEU A 253 1.79 -18.49 -4.38
CA LEU A 253 0.81 -19.50 -4.83
C LEU A 253 0.24 -19.16 -6.22
N LEU A 254 0.10 -17.85 -6.54
CA LEU A 254 -0.29 -17.40 -7.89
C LEU A 254 0.82 -17.62 -8.92
N LEU A 255 2.07 -17.34 -8.55
CA LEU A 255 3.19 -17.37 -9.49
C LEU A 255 3.67 -18.80 -9.77
N TYR A 256 3.64 -19.68 -8.76
CA TYR A 256 4.20 -21.02 -8.80
C TYR A 256 3.12 -22.11 -8.65
N GLU A 257 2.21 -22.21 -9.62
CA GLU A 257 1.00 -23.07 -9.56
C GLU A 257 1.27 -24.56 -9.28
N ASP A 258 2.41 -25.09 -9.72
CA ASP A 258 2.77 -26.51 -9.57
C ASP A 258 3.62 -26.79 -8.32
N MET A 259 3.94 -25.76 -7.53
CA MET A 259 4.81 -25.88 -6.36
C MET A 259 4.00 -26.20 -5.11
N ASP A 260 4.51 -27.11 -4.28
CA ASP A 260 3.86 -27.43 -3.02
C ASP A 260 3.92 -26.25 -2.04
N ILE A 261 2.87 -26.12 -1.24
CA ILE A 261 2.72 -25.01 -0.28
C ILE A 261 3.89 -24.93 0.71
N LYS A 262 4.51 -26.04 1.11
CA LYS A 262 5.62 -26.03 2.08
C LYS A 262 6.88 -25.45 1.45
N THR A 263 7.13 -25.73 0.17
CA THR A 263 8.24 -25.11 -0.57
C THR A 263 8.02 -23.61 -0.71
N ILE A 264 6.79 -23.17 -1.00
CA ILE A 264 6.44 -21.74 -1.04
C ILE A 264 6.66 -21.07 0.33
N GLU A 265 6.14 -21.68 1.41
CA GLU A 265 6.34 -21.17 2.77
C GLU A 265 7.83 -21.02 3.10
N ALA A 266 8.66 -22.02 2.76
CA ALA A 266 10.10 -21.97 3.00
C ALA A 266 10.81 -20.88 2.18
N MET A 267 10.39 -20.64 0.93
CA MET A 267 10.92 -19.55 0.09
C MET A 267 10.59 -18.19 0.69
N VAL A 268 9.33 -17.98 1.08
CA VAL A 268 8.88 -16.74 1.71
C VAL A 268 9.61 -16.52 3.04
N ASP A 269 9.72 -17.55 3.88
CA ASP A 269 10.46 -17.45 5.15
C ASP A 269 11.92 -17.07 4.94
N SER A 270 12.59 -17.66 3.94
CA SER A 270 13.96 -17.32 3.56
C SER A 270 14.09 -15.87 3.07
N GLU A 271 13.12 -15.35 2.32
CA GLU A 271 13.10 -13.94 1.91
C GLU A 271 12.95 -13.02 3.13
N LEU A 272 12.01 -13.35 4.00
CA LEU A 272 11.68 -12.58 5.20
C LEU A 272 12.87 -12.49 6.17
N GLU A 273 13.79 -13.46 6.19
CA GLU A 273 15.01 -13.39 7.01
C GLU A 273 15.82 -12.11 6.74
N GLY A 274 15.83 -11.60 5.51
CA GLY A 274 16.54 -10.36 5.13
C GLY A 274 15.83 -9.07 5.54
N LEU A 275 14.55 -9.16 5.92
CA LEU A 275 13.67 -8.01 6.05
C LEU A 275 13.31 -7.69 7.51
N ALA A 276 12.99 -6.42 7.77
CA ALA A 276 12.43 -5.94 9.03
C ALA A 276 11.18 -5.10 8.76
N ALA A 277 10.20 -5.17 9.66
CA ALA A 277 9.03 -4.30 9.66
C ALA A 277 9.43 -2.92 10.20
N LEU A 278 9.24 -1.88 9.38
CA LEU A 278 9.85 -0.57 9.57
C LEU A 278 8.87 0.43 10.20
N HIS A 279 9.36 1.16 11.20
CA HIS A 279 8.74 2.40 11.66
C HIS A 279 9.22 3.55 10.77
N ASN A 280 8.29 4.31 10.21
CA ASN A 280 8.59 5.46 9.36
C ASN A 280 7.79 6.70 9.82
N PRO A 281 8.40 7.58 10.65
CA PRO A 281 9.79 7.56 11.07
C PRO A 281 10.09 6.58 12.23
N ASP A 282 11.37 6.32 12.52
CA ASP A 282 11.79 5.63 13.75
C ASP A 282 11.29 6.43 14.96
N GLN A 283 10.97 5.76 16.07
CA GLN A 283 10.52 6.42 17.30
C GLN A 283 11.55 7.43 17.82
N ILE A 284 12.86 7.16 17.67
CA ILE A 284 13.90 8.15 18.02
C ILE A 284 13.82 9.41 17.16
N ALA A 285 13.29 9.30 15.95
CA ALA A 285 13.08 10.41 15.02
C ALA A 285 11.68 11.02 15.11
N GLY A 286 10.92 10.70 16.17
CA GLY A 286 9.57 11.25 16.42
C GLY A 286 8.43 10.42 15.82
N GLY A 287 8.68 9.17 15.44
CA GLY A 287 7.65 8.28 14.91
C GLY A 287 6.69 7.74 15.95
N TYR A 288 5.47 7.43 15.50
CA TYR A 288 4.46 6.74 16.31
C TYR A 288 4.82 5.27 16.52
N ALA A 289 4.64 4.78 17.74
CA ALA A 289 5.04 3.42 18.12
C ALA A 289 4.13 2.31 17.54
N ASP A 290 2.91 2.68 17.16
CA ASP A 290 1.88 1.84 16.58
C ASP A 290 1.83 1.89 15.06
N VAL A 291 2.62 2.78 14.43
CA VAL A 291 2.67 2.89 12.97
C VAL A 291 3.87 2.12 12.43
N VAL A 292 3.58 0.98 11.81
CA VAL A 292 4.52 0.20 10.99
C VAL A 292 4.03 0.28 9.55
N THR A 293 4.89 0.67 8.61
CA THR A 293 4.40 1.03 7.26
C THR A 293 4.80 0.05 6.17
N GLN A 294 5.95 -0.62 6.29
CA GLN A 294 6.40 -1.58 5.28
C GLN A 294 7.50 -2.52 5.79
N MET A 295 7.87 -3.52 4.98
CA MET A 295 9.10 -4.27 5.10
C MET A 295 10.27 -3.60 4.35
N GLY A 296 11.49 -3.73 4.88
CA GLY A 296 12.71 -3.35 4.14
C GLY A 296 13.96 -4.04 4.68
N ASP A 297 15.11 -3.88 4.00
CA ASP A 297 16.35 -4.58 4.38
C ASP A 297 16.74 -4.23 5.82
N LYS A 298 16.84 -5.27 6.67
CA LYS A 298 17.07 -5.12 8.11
C LYS A 298 18.45 -4.53 8.43
N ARG A 299 19.44 -4.75 7.56
CA ARG A 299 20.83 -4.29 7.76
C ARG A 299 20.94 -2.80 7.43
N ILE A 300 20.23 -2.34 6.41
CA ILE A 300 20.08 -0.93 6.09
C ILE A 300 19.29 -0.21 7.17
N ASN A 301 18.15 -0.78 7.59
CA ASN A 301 17.35 -0.19 8.67
C ASN A 301 18.17 -0.05 9.96
N SER A 302 18.93 -1.09 10.35
CA SER A 302 19.85 -1.02 11.49
C SER A 302 20.93 0.07 11.31
N SER A 303 21.46 0.24 10.08
CA SER A 303 22.42 1.29 9.77
C SER A 303 21.83 2.69 9.93
N ILE A 304 20.62 2.93 9.43
CA ILE A 304 19.89 4.21 9.59
C ILE A 304 19.56 4.45 11.06
N GLY A 305 19.01 3.45 11.74
CA GLY A 305 18.67 3.48 13.17
C GLY A 305 19.86 3.91 14.04
N SER A 306 21.03 3.33 13.81
CA SER A 306 22.27 3.69 14.54
C SER A 306 22.73 5.13 14.30
N GLN A 307 22.35 5.73 13.16
CA GLN A 307 22.75 7.08 12.78
C GLN A 307 21.84 8.16 13.36
N TRP A 308 20.63 7.84 13.79
CA TRP A 308 19.78 8.82 14.47
C TRP A 308 20.43 9.37 15.75
N GLY A 309 21.20 8.53 16.45
CA GLY A 309 21.97 8.89 17.65
C GLY A 309 21.32 8.39 18.93
N SER A 310 21.37 9.20 19.98
CA SER A 310 20.73 8.95 21.27
C SER A 310 19.79 10.11 21.65
N ILE A 311 19.20 10.02 22.84
CA ILE A 311 18.36 11.08 23.40
C ILE A 311 19.11 12.42 23.52
N GLU A 312 20.40 12.37 23.87
CA GLU A 312 21.22 13.54 24.21
C GLU A 312 22.08 14.06 23.06
N LYS A 313 22.22 13.29 21.96
CA LYS A 313 23.05 13.68 20.82
C LYS A 313 22.61 12.98 19.54
N GLY A 314 22.77 13.66 18.40
CA GLY A 314 22.58 13.05 17.08
C GLY A 314 21.63 13.83 16.19
N ARG A 315 21.23 13.20 15.09
CA ARG A 315 20.46 13.82 14.01
C ARG A 315 19.07 14.24 14.47
N SER A 316 18.40 13.42 15.29
CA SER A 316 17.06 13.74 15.80
C SER A 316 17.07 14.97 16.72
N LEU A 317 18.07 15.10 17.59
CA LEU A 317 18.25 16.28 18.43
C LEU A 317 18.62 17.52 17.60
N ASN A 318 19.42 17.35 16.54
CA ASN A 318 19.79 18.47 15.68
C ASN A 318 18.58 19.02 14.91
N ILE A 319 17.69 18.16 14.40
CA ILE A 319 16.40 18.59 13.81
C ILE A 319 15.59 19.38 14.85
N GLU A 320 15.48 18.85 16.07
CA GLU A 320 14.72 19.48 17.15
C GLU A 320 15.27 20.87 17.50
N ASN A 321 16.59 21.01 17.61
CA ASN A 321 17.23 22.29 17.90
C ASN A 321 17.01 23.32 16.78
N GLU A 322 17.13 22.92 15.52
CA GLU A 322 16.86 23.81 14.38
C GLU A 322 15.38 24.20 14.32
N LEU A 323 14.47 23.27 14.55
CA LEU A 323 13.03 23.52 14.61
C LEU A 323 12.68 24.53 15.72
N LEU A 324 13.26 24.37 16.92
CA LEU A 324 13.03 25.31 18.03
C LEU A 324 13.52 26.72 17.72
N LYS A 325 14.63 26.87 16.97
CA LYS A 325 15.08 28.18 16.48
C LYS A 325 14.10 28.79 15.48
N LEU A 326 13.55 27.98 14.57
CA LEU A 326 12.56 28.44 13.59
C LEU A 326 11.24 28.86 14.26
N ILE A 327 10.82 28.13 15.29
CA ILE A 327 9.62 28.46 16.08
C ILE A 327 9.80 29.79 16.81
N ALA A 328 10.95 30.00 17.45
CA ALA A 328 11.25 31.22 18.22
C ALA A 328 11.66 32.42 17.35
N GLY A 329 12.05 32.19 16.11
CA GLY A 329 12.48 33.21 15.16
C GLY A 329 11.32 34.11 14.69
N PRO A 330 11.60 35.31 14.18
CA PRO A 330 10.57 36.17 13.61
C PRO A 330 10.13 35.67 12.21
N PRO A 331 8.81 35.58 11.93
CA PRO A 331 7.70 35.75 12.87
C PRO A 331 7.53 34.52 13.77
N LEU A 332 7.32 34.75 15.07
CA LEU A 332 7.07 33.71 16.06
C LEU A 332 5.99 32.73 15.57
N ILE A 333 6.21 31.43 15.78
CA ILE A 333 5.23 30.38 15.47
C ILE A 333 4.53 29.98 16.76
N THR A 334 3.30 30.42 16.93
CA THR A 334 2.44 30.07 18.06
C THR A 334 2.11 28.58 18.07
N GLU A 335 1.75 28.02 19.22
CA GLU A 335 1.35 26.61 19.33
C GLU A 335 0.16 26.26 18.40
N GLU A 336 -0.80 27.17 18.25
CA GLU A 336 -1.94 26.98 17.33
C GLU A 336 -1.53 26.93 15.86
N GLU A 337 -0.46 27.64 15.48
CA GLU A 337 0.14 27.50 14.16
C GLU A 337 0.94 26.19 14.05
N GLN A 338 1.64 25.77 15.11
CA GLN A 338 2.38 24.49 15.11
C GLN A 338 1.49 23.28 14.87
N LYS A 339 0.20 23.34 15.26
CA LYS A 339 -0.82 22.31 14.97
C LYS A 339 -1.26 22.28 13.49
N LYS A 340 -0.89 23.27 12.69
CA LYS A 340 -1.32 23.42 11.28
C LYS A 340 -0.15 23.30 10.32
N ILE A 341 1.05 23.70 10.75
CA ILE A 341 2.26 23.68 9.94
C ILE A 341 2.88 22.28 9.99
N LYS A 342 3.11 21.69 8.82
CA LYS A 342 3.81 20.42 8.66
C LYS A 342 5.32 20.59 8.82
N MET A 343 5.97 19.52 9.28
CA MET A 343 7.43 19.42 9.26
C MET A 343 7.95 19.50 7.82
N ASN A 344 9.19 19.94 7.67
CA ASN A 344 9.85 20.05 6.36
C ASN A 344 11.34 19.71 6.50
N VAL A 345 11.65 18.42 6.65
CA VAL A 345 13.03 17.92 6.75
C VAL A 345 13.50 17.36 5.41
N ASN A 346 14.81 17.37 5.20
CA ASN A 346 15.47 16.73 4.07
C ASN A 346 16.55 15.75 4.57
N LEU A 347 16.32 14.46 4.30
CA LEU A 347 17.20 13.35 4.70
C LEU A 347 17.99 12.77 3.52
N VAL A 348 17.42 12.83 2.31
CA VAL A 348 17.88 12.04 1.15
C VAL A 348 18.90 12.76 0.29
N GLU A 349 18.69 14.05 -0.01
CA GLU A 349 19.55 14.78 -0.96
C GLU A 349 20.99 14.88 -0.47
N ASN A 350 21.18 14.94 0.85
CA ASN A 350 22.50 15.04 1.46
C ASN A 350 23.13 13.67 1.79
N LEU A 351 22.58 12.54 1.33
CA LEU A 351 23.17 11.22 1.60
C LEU A 351 24.64 11.17 1.15
N GLU A 352 25.54 10.93 2.11
CA GLU A 352 26.98 10.84 1.90
C GLU A 352 27.42 9.40 1.63
N ILE A 353 28.18 9.22 0.54
CA ILE A 353 28.85 7.95 0.23
C ILE A 353 30.29 8.04 0.76
N VAL A 354 30.56 7.36 1.88
CA VAL A 354 31.85 7.42 2.57
C VAL A 354 32.92 6.69 1.76
N LYS A 355 33.81 7.42 1.08
CA LYS A 355 34.94 6.85 0.33
C LYS A 355 35.90 6.06 1.21
#